data_AF-A0A8S1D9E4-F1
#
_entry.id   AF-A0A8S1D9E4-F1
#
_cell.length_a   1.000
_cell.length_b   1.000
_cell.length_c   1.000
_cell.angle_alpha   90.00
_cell.angle_beta   90.00
_cell.angle_gamma   90.00
#
_symmetry.space_group_name_H-M   'P 1'
#
loop_
_entity.id
_entity.type
_entity.pdbx_description
1 polymer ?
#
loop_
_entity_poly.entity_id
_entity_poly.type
_entity_poly.pdbx_seq_one_letter_code
_entity_poly.pdbx_strand_id
1 'polypeptide(L)'
;MMYHTSQKLYNITGENNDQLVSVTKEGLELPEDEVETKKREEDKTKYENLCKVMKDILDKKVVVSNRLVESPCCVVTSQYGWTANMERIS
;
A
#
# COMPACT_ATOMS: atom_id res chain seq x y z
N MET A 1 -2.70 11.71 -22.06
CA MET A 1 -1.59 10.82 -22.51
C MET A 1 -0.94 10.07 -21.33
N MET A 2 -0.80 10.70 -20.15
CA MET A 2 -0.25 10.11 -18.92
C MET A 2 -1.06 8.95 -18.28
N TYR A 3 -2.39 8.94 -18.37
CA TYR A 3 -3.21 7.81 -17.87
C TYR A 3 -2.93 6.49 -18.61
N HIS A 4 -2.53 6.58 -19.89
CA HIS A 4 -2.28 5.42 -20.73
C HIS A 4 -0.93 4.76 -20.41
N THR A 5 0.06 5.52 -19.93
CA THR A 5 1.34 4.98 -19.44
C THR A 5 1.21 4.35 -18.05
N SER A 6 0.34 4.86 -17.18
CA SER A 6 0.06 4.21 -15.87
C SER A 6 -0.63 2.85 -16.01
N GLN A 7 -1.52 2.66 -16.99
CA GLN A 7 -2.09 1.34 -17.30
C GLN A 7 -1.06 0.39 -17.92
N LYS A 8 -0.11 0.91 -18.74
CA LYS A 8 0.96 0.09 -19.31
C LYS A 8 1.86 -0.54 -18.25
N LEU A 9 2.14 0.15 -17.14
CA LEU A 9 2.92 -0.39 -16.01
C LEU A 9 2.18 -1.47 -15.20
N TYR A 10 0.84 -1.38 -15.10
CA TYR A 10 0.00 -2.39 -14.42
C TYR A 10 -0.08 -3.71 -15.20
N ASN A 11 0.08 -3.65 -16.53
CA ASN A 11 -0.01 -4.81 -17.42
C ASN A 11 1.35 -5.35 -17.87
N ILE A 12 2.45 -5.01 -17.19
CA ILE A 12 3.75 -5.62 -17.46
C ILE A 12 3.81 -6.93 -16.70
N THR A 13 3.57 -8.03 -17.40
CA THR A 13 4.01 -9.36 -16.97
C THR A 13 5.54 -9.39 -17.07
N GLY A 14 6.21 -9.79 -15.98
CA GLY A 14 7.65 -9.99 -15.97
C GLY A 14 8.06 -11.14 -16.90
N GLU A 15 9.36 -11.33 -17.12
CA GLU A 15 9.92 -12.41 -17.94
C GLU A 15 9.43 -13.83 -17.56
N ASN A 16 8.91 -14.01 -16.33
CA ASN A 16 8.36 -15.27 -15.82
C ASN A 16 6.82 -15.33 -15.75
N ASN A 17 6.11 -14.40 -16.39
CA ASN A 17 4.64 -14.29 -16.35
C ASN A 17 4.04 -13.89 -14.99
N ASP A 18 4.89 -13.46 -14.04
CA ASP A 18 4.47 -12.89 -12.77
C ASP A 18 4.02 -11.43 -12.95
N GLN A 19 2.92 -11.07 -12.30
CA GLN A 19 2.40 -9.70 -12.33
C GLN A 19 3.28 -8.79 -11.46
N LEU A 20 3.82 -7.73 -12.05
CA LEU A 20 4.59 -6.74 -11.31
C LEU A 20 3.66 -5.83 -10.50
N VAL A 21 3.74 -5.89 -9.17
CA VAL A 21 2.98 -5.04 -8.26
C VAL A 21 3.83 -3.87 -7.79
N SER A 22 3.26 -2.66 -7.78
CA SER A 22 3.96 -1.47 -7.30
C SER A 22 3.93 -1.36 -5.78
N VAL A 23 5.10 -1.19 -5.16
CA VAL A 23 5.25 -1.06 -3.69
C VAL A 23 4.62 0.20 -3.10
N THR A 24 4.36 1.24 -3.90
CA THR A 24 3.73 2.50 -3.46
C THR A 24 2.21 2.52 -3.63
N LYS A 25 1.65 1.48 -4.26
CA LYS A 25 0.22 1.34 -4.49
C LYS A 25 -0.44 0.43 -3.44
N GLU A 26 -1.74 0.61 -3.27
CA GLU A 26 -2.60 -0.32 -2.52
C GLU A 26 -2.60 -1.72 -3.16
N GLY A 27 -2.76 -2.79 -2.38
CA GLY A 27 -2.84 -4.18 -2.89
C GLY A 27 -1.52 -4.94 -3.08
N LEU A 28 -0.41 -4.47 -2.49
CA LEU A 28 0.75 -5.34 -2.30
C LEU A 28 0.39 -6.42 -1.27
N GLU A 29 0.20 -7.64 -1.75
CA GLU A 29 0.12 -8.83 -0.93
C GLU A 29 1.52 -9.44 -0.85
N LEU A 30 2.07 -9.45 0.37
CA LEU A 30 3.29 -10.16 0.68
C LEU A 30 2.88 -11.55 1.17
N PRO A 31 3.57 -12.63 0.77
CA PRO A 31 3.37 -13.92 1.41
C PRO A 31 3.71 -13.78 2.90
N GLU A 32 2.71 -13.91 3.76
CA GLU A 32 2.85 -13.86 5.22
C GLU A 32 2.81 -15.30 5.77
N ASP A 33 3.76 -15.64 6.64
CA ASP A 33 3.70 -16.88 7.41
C ASP A 33 2.59 -16.79 8.48
N GLU A 34 2.11 -17.94 8.98
CA GLU A 34 1.06 -18.00 10.01
C GLU A 34 1.42 -17.19 11.28
N VAL A 35 2.71 -17.09 11.61
CA VAL A 35 3.23 -16.32 12.76
C VAL A 35 3.07 -14.82 12.53
N GLU A 36 3.39 -14.32 11.33
CA GLU A 36 3.30 -12.91 10.98
C GLU A 36 1.84 -12.48 10.83
N THR A 37 0.98 -13.37 10.34
CA THR A 37 -0.47 -13.13 10.26
C THR A 37 -1.07 -12.91 11.66
N LYS A 38 -0.70 -13.75 12.64
CA LYS A 38 -1.16 -13.60 14.04
C LYS A 38 -0.68 -12.30 14.68
N LYS A 39 0.61 -11.97 14.54
CA LYS A 39 1.15 -10.68 15.01
C LYS A 39 0.39 -9.51 14.39
N ARG A 40 0.08 -9.58 13.10
CA ARG A 40 -0.68 -8.56 12.39
C ARG A 40 -2.11 -8.43 12.91
N GLU A 41 -2.79 -9.51 13.24
CA GLU A 41 -4.13 -9.47 13.85
C GLU A 41 -4.11 -8.87 15.26
N GLU A 42 -3.12 -9.25 16.06
CA GLU A 42 -2.89 -8.64 17.38
C GLU A 42 -2.61 -7.14 17.27
N ASP A 43 -1.72 -6.75 16.37
CA ASP A 43 -1.34 -5.34 16.18
C ASP A 43 -2.49 -4.54 15.57
N LYS A 44 -3.26 -5.10 14.64
CA LYS A 44 -4.51 -4.48 14.16
C LYS A 44 -5.46 -4.17 15.32
N THR A 45 -5.58 -5.09 16.28
CA THR A 45 -6.45 -4.91 17.44
C THR A 45 -5.88 -3.88 18.41
N LYS A 46 -4.57 -3.96 18.73
CA LYS A 46 -3.87 -3.01 19.61
C LYS A 46 -3.91 -1.58 19.07
N TYR A 47 -3.72 -1.41 17.77
CA TYR A 47 -3.67 -0.11 17.10
C TYR A 47 -5.00 0.33 16.48
N GLU A 48 -6.10 -0.40 16.70
CA GLU A 48 -7.41 -0.04 16.15
C GLU A 48 -7.87 1.35 16.64
N ASN A 49 -7.70 1.60 17.94
CA ASN A 49 -8.05 2.89 18.55
C ASN A 49 -7.18 4.03 18.01
N LEU A 50 -5.88 3.79 17.82
CA LEU A 50 -4.97 4.78 17.23
C LEU A 50 -5.37 5.07 15.77
N CYS A 51 -5.71 4.04 15.00
CA CYS A 51 -6.18 4.19 13.63
C CYS A 51 -7.51 4.97 13.56
N LYS A 52 -8.41 4.82 14.54
CA LYS A 52 -9.67 5.60 14.61
C LYS A 52 -9.38 7.09 14.85
N VAL A 53 -8.57 7.41 15.86
CA VAL A 53 -8.18 8.81 16.14
C VAL A 53 -7.47 9.44 14.94
N MET A 54 -6.57 8.71 14.30
CA MET A 54 -5.89 9.19 13.09
C MET A 54 -6.85 9.34 11.90
N LYS A 55 -7.85 8.48 11.75
CA LYS A 55 -8.92 8.66 10.74
C LYS A 55 -9.71 9.92 10.98
N ASP A 56 -10.09 10.20 12.23
CA ASP A 56 -10.88 11.39 12.58
C ASP A 56 -10.09 12.70 12.36
N ILE A 57 -8.77 12.68 12.55
CA ILE A 57 -7.91 13.86 12.32
C ILE A 57 -7.58 14.07 10.84
N LEU A 58 -7.31 12.99 10.10
CA LEU A 58 -6.87 13.08 8.71
C LEU A 58 -8.00 12.97 7.68
N ASP A 59 -9.22 12.60 8.08
CA ASP A 59 -10.37 12.26 7.22
C ASP A 59 -9.99 11.25 6.09
N LYS A 60 -9.00 10.40 6.36
CA LYS A 60 -8.41 9.46 5.40
C LYS A 60 -8.30 8.07 6.00
N LYS A 61 -8.32 7.05 5.14
CA LYS A 61 -8.21 5.64 5.55
C LYS A 61 -6.83 5.34 6.13
N VAL A 62 -6.77 5.08 7.44
CA VAL A 62 -5.57 4.58 8.13
C VAL A 62 -5.71 3.09 8.41
N VAL A 63 -4.67 2.33 8.08
CA VAL A 63 -4.57 0.89 8.31
C VAL A 63 -3.17 0.53 8.79
N VAL A 64 -3.06 -0.50 9.62
CA VAL A 64 -1.76 -1.05 10.04
C VAL A 64 -1.07 -1.68 8.83
N SER A 65 0.11 -1.16 8.50
CA SER A 65 0.93 -1.61 7.37
C SER A 65 1.72 -2.87 7.74
N ASN A 66 1.80 -3.82 6.81
CA ASN A 66 2.66 -5.01 6.87
C ASN A 66 3.95 -4.88 6.06
N ARG A 67 4.22 -3.70 5.50
CA ARG A 67 5.34 -3.44 4.57
C ARG A 67 6.44 -2.55 5.14
N LEU A 68 6.30 -2.11 6.39
CA LEU A 68 7.23 -1.18 7.05
C LEU A 68 7.95 -1.91 8.18
N VAL A 69 9.27 -1.75 8.23
CA VAL A 69 10.14 -2.35 9.27
C VAL A 69 10.68 -1.26 10.19
N GLU A 70 11.30 -0.22 9.63
CA GLU A 70 11.92 0.87 10.41
C GLU A 70 11.17 2.20 10.28
N SER A 71 10.40 2.39 9.21
CA SER A 71 9.69 3.63 8.96
C SER A 71 8.39 3.71 9.77
N PRO A 72 8.10 4.83 10.46
CA PRO A 72 6.95 4.94 11.37
C PRO A 72 5.59 5.00 10.65
N CYS A 73 5.53 5.49 9.41
CA CYS A 73 4.33 5.50 8.59
C CYS A 73 4.67 5.67 7.10
N CYS A 74 3.77 5.24 6.22
CA CYS A 74 3.86 5.52 4.78
C CYS A 74 2.50 5.91 4.21
N VAL A 75 2.49 6.87 3.27
CA VAL A 75 1.30 7.21 2.50
C VAL A 75 1.29 6.35 1.23
N VAL A 76 0.24 5.55 1.08
CA VAL A 76 0.03 4.73 -0.12
C VAL A 76 -1.03 5.38 -0.99
N THR A 77 -0.81 5.38 -2.30
CA THR A 77 -1.77 5.87 -3.30
C THR A 77 -2.65 4.72 -3.76
N SER A 78 -3.90 5.00 -4.14
CA SER A 78 -4.82 3.97 -4.64
C SER A 78 -4.27 3.25 -5.87
N GLN A 79 -4.68 2.00 -6.11
CA GLN A 79 -4.23 1.14 -7.21
C GLN A 79 -4.26 1.83 -8.58
N TYR A 80 -5.32 2.60 -8.83
CA TYR A 80 -5.56 3.32 -10.08
C TYR A 80 -5.27 4.82 -9.98
N GLY A 81 -4.81 5.30 -8.82
CA GLY A 81 -4.47 6.70 -8.60
C GLY A 81 -3.13 7.07 -9.24
N TRP A 82 -2.90 8.38 -9.40
CA TRP A 82 -1.57 8.90 -9.69
C TRP A 82 -0.66 8.67 -8.49
N THR A 83 0.55 8.21 -8.77
CA THR A 83 1.58 8.08 -7.73
C THR A 83 2.16 9.46 -7.43
N ALA A 84 2.72 9.65 -6.24
CA ALA A 84 3.38 10.92 -5.87
C ALA A 84 4.51 11.31 -6.86
N ASN A 85 5.15 10.32 -7.50
CA ASN A 85 6.12 10.58 -8.56
C ASN A 85 5.45 11.11 -9.85
N MET A 86 4.25 10.61 -10.17
CA MET A 86 3.46 11.08 -11.31
C MET A 86 2.98 12.52 -11.11
N GLU A 87 2.50 12.86 -9.91
CA GLU A 87 2.07 14.23 -9.57
C GLU A 87 3.23 15.24 -9.66
N ARG A 88 4.46 14.82 -9.31
CA ARG A 88 5.65 15.68 -9.39
C ARG A 88 6.17 15.94 -10.80
N ILE A 89 5.91 15.03 -11.74
CA ILE A 89 6.41 15.10 -13.14
C ILE A 89 5.41 15.85 -14.04
N SER A 90 4.23 16.20 -13.52
CA SER A 90 3.21 16.94 -14.28
C SER A 90 3.65 18.33 -14.73
#